data_AF-A0A6J4YMU2-F1
#
_entry.id   AF-A0A6J4YMU2-F1
#
_cell.length_a   1.000
_cell.length_b   1.000
_cell.length_c   1.000
_cell.angle_alpha   90.00
_cell.angle_beta   90.00
_cell.angle_gamma   90.00
#
_symmetry.space_group_name_H-M   'P 1'
#
loop_
_entity.id
_entity.type
_entity.pdbx_description
1 polymer ?
#
loop_
_entity_poly.entity_id
_entity_poly.type
_entity_poly.pdbx_seq_one_letter_code
_entity_poly.pdbx_strand_id
1 'polypeptide(L)'
;MSYKPPYEIVKAANQAGLVKARMGLAKTLLMGFLAGAFIAFGGFLAIMTFVALGFEHSVANMFFIPLGILYGAHVSWYQFFMINLIPVTLGNIVGGSFFVGTIYWIVYEYKTQEKLSL
;
A
#
# COMPACT_ATOMS: atom_id res chain seq x y z
N MET A 1 21.70 -0.49 1.97
CA MET A 1 21.99 -1.26 0.73
C MET A 1 23.27 -0.66 0.16
N SER A 2 24.32 -1.41 -0.18
CA SER A 2 25.56 -0.81 -0.72
C SER A 2 25.25 0.03 -1.97
N TYR A 3 25.89 1.19 -2.14
CA TYR A 3 25.59 2.11 -3.24
C TYR A 3 26.16 1.44 -4.47
N LYS A 4 25.29 1.16 -5.44
CA LYS A 4 25.71 0.53 -6.69
C LYS A 4 25.79 1.62 -7.75
N PRO A 5 26.95 1.81 -8.41
CA PRO A 5 27.03 2.75 -9.51
C PRO A 5 26.03 2.37 -10.61
N PRO A 6 25.55 3.32 -11.42
CA PRO A 6 24.50 3.10 -12.42
C PRO A 6 24.77 1.88 -13.31
N TYR A 7 26.03 1.66 -13.70
CA TYR A 7 26.44 0.51 -14.51
C TYR A 7 26.13 -0.85 -13.86
N GLU A 8 26.36 -0.99 -12.55
CA GLU A 8 26.08 -2.24 -11.83
C GLU A 8 24.58 -2.51 -11.68
N ILE A 9 23.78 -1.45 -11.51
CA ILE A 9 22.32 -1.56 -11.47
C ILE A 9 21.80 -2.07 -12.82
N VAL A 10 22.29 -1.50 -13.92
CA VAL A 10 21.92 -1.92 -15.27
C VAL A 10 22.31 -3.38 -15.52
N LYS A 11 23.51 -3.79 -15.11
CA LYS A 11 23.96 -5.18 -15.25
C LYS A 11 23.08 -6.15 -14.45
N ALA A 12 22.73 -5.80 -13.21
CA ALA A 12 21.87 -6.62 -12.36
C ALA A 12 20.43 -6.71 -12.92
N ALA A 13 19.89 -5.60 -13.42
CA ALA A 13 18.57 -5.57 -14.05
C ALA A 13 18.53 -6.46 -15.31
N ASN A 14 19.52 -6.36 -16.19
CA ASN A 14 19.65 -7.20 -17.37
C ASN A 14 19.76 -8.69 -17.00
N GLN A 15 20.58 -9.02 -16.00
CA GLN A 15 20.72 -10.41 -15.53
C GLN A 15 19.42 -10.96 -14.95
N ALA A 16 18.72 -10.19 -14.12
CA ALA A 16 17.42 -10.58 -13.58
C ALA A 16 16.37 -10.77 -14.69
N GLY A 17 16.38 -9.91 -15.71
CA GLY A 17 15.55 -10.04 -16.89
C GLY A 17 15.82 -11.34 -17.65
N LEU A 18 17.08 -11.65 -17.94
CA LEU A 18 17.47 -12.90 -18.62
C LEU A 18 17.06 -14.15 -17.82
N VAL A 19 17.25 -14.15 -16.50
CA VAL A 19 16.85 -15.27 -15.64
C VAL A 19 15.33 -15.47 -15.66
N LYS A 20 14.56 -14.38 -15.61
CA LYS A 20 13.09 -14.44 -15.68
C LYS A 20 12.59 -14.88 -17.05
N ALA A 21 13.23 -14.41 -18.13
CA ALA A 21 12.85 -14.75 -19.50
C ALA A 21 13.16 -16.22 -19.86
N ARG A 22 14.17 -16.82 -19.23
CA ARG A 22 14.58 -18.22 -19.49
C ARG A 22 13.99 -19.22 -18.49
N MET A 23 13.09 -18.80 -17.60
CA MET A 23 12.43 -19.72 -16.68
C MET A 23 11.47 -20.65 -17.42
N GLY A 24 11.50 -21.95 -17.06
CA GLY A 24 10.57 -22.93 -17.61
C GLY A 24 9.11 -22.60 -17.26
N LEU A 25 8.20 -22.89 -18.20
CA LEU A 25 6.79 -22.54 -18.11
C LEU A 25 6.13 -22.96 -16.78
N ALA A 26 6.37 -24.18 -16.33
CA ALA A 26 5.79 -24.70 -15.08
C ALA A 26 6.19 -23.86 -13.86
N LYS A 27 7.46 -23.44 -13.78
CA LYS A 27 7.96 -22.59 -12.70
C LYS A 27 7.36 -21.19 -12.77
N THR A 28 7.23 -20.63 -13.98
CA THR A 28 6.61 -19.32 -14.19
C THR A 28 5.14 -19.31 -13.75
N LEU A 29 4.38 -20.34 -14.13
CA LEU A 29 2.98 -20.49 -13.72
C LEU A 29 2.84 -20.66 -12.21
N LEU A 30 3.68 -21.52 -11.60
CA LEU A 30 3.66 -21.74 -10.16
C LEU A 30 3.97 -20.45 -9.38
N MET A 31 5.03 -19.74 -9.74
CA MET A 31 5.42 -18.50 -9.06
C MET A 31 4.38 -17.39 -9.27
N GLY A 32 3.76 -17.32 -10.46
CA GLY A 32 2.67 -16.39 -10.73
C GLY A 32 1.44 -16.68 -9.86
N PHE A 33 1.05 -17.95 -9.76
CA PHE A 33 -0.04 -18.37 -8.88
C PHE A 33 0.24 -18.05 -7.42
N LEU A 34 1.42 -18.39 -6.91
CA LEU A 34 1.79 -18.14 -5.51
C LEU A 34 1.84 -16.63 -5.19
N ALA A 35 2.36 -15.81 -6.11
CA ALA A 35 2.34 -14.36 -5.96
C ALA A 35 0.90 -13.82 -5.91
N GLY A 36 0.03 -14.29 -6.81
CA GLY A 36 -1.39 -13.94 -6.81
C GLY A 36 -2.11 -14.36 -5.53
N ALA A 37 -1.89 -15.59 -5.06
CA ALA A 37 -2.47 -16.10 -3.83
C ALA A 37 -2.02 -15.29 -2.60
N PHE A 38 -0.74 -14.93 -2.53
CA PHE A 38 -0.21 -14.11 -1.44
C PHE A 38 -0.83 -12.70 -1.42
N ILE A 39 -0.93 -12.04 -2.58
CA ILE A 39 -1.55 -10.72 -2.70
C ILE A 39 -3.04 -10.78 -2.36
N ALA A 40 -3.75 -11.78 -2.90
CA ALA A 40 -5.19 -11.93 -2.68
C ALA A 40 -5.49 -12.22 -1.21
N PHE A 41 -4.83 -13.19 -0.59
CA PHE A 41 -5.10 -13.58 0.79
C PHE A 41 -4.64 -12.51 1.78
N GLY A 42 -3.43 -11.97 1.60
CA GLY A 42 -2.90 -10.91 2.46
C GLY A 42 -3.73 -9.62 2.36
N GLY A 43 -4.05 -9.19 1.13
CA GLY A 43 -4.88 -8.01 0.90
C GLY A 43 -6.30 -8.18 1.43
N PHE A 44 -6.93 -9.32 1.15
CA PHE A 44 -8.29 -9.62 1.63
C PHE A 44 -8.35 -9.62 3.16
N LEU A 45 -7.44 -10.34 3.83
CA LEU A 45 -7.45 -10.41 5.30
C LEU A 45 -7.24 -9.04 5.94
N ALA A 46 -6.33 -8.23 5.38
CA ALA A 46 -6.07 -6.87 5.87
C ALA A 46 -7.33 -5.99 5.73
N ILE A 47 -7.98 -6.01 4.56
CA ILE A 47 -9.20 -5.23 4.30
C ILE A 47 -10.35 -5.72 5.20
N MET A 48 -10.56 -7.03 5.31
CA MET A 48 -11.64 -7.58 6.13
C MET A 48 -11.45 -7.29 7.62
N THR A 49 -10.21 -7.32 8.12
CA THR A 49 -9.92 -6.94 9.51
C THR A 49 -10.22 -5.46 9.73
N PHE A 50 -9.79 -4.59 8.81
CA PHE A 50 -10.08 -3.16 8.86
C PHE A 50 -11.60 -2.89 8.92
N VAL A 51 -12.38 -3.55 8.04
CA VAL A 51 -13.84 -3.41 7.99
C VAL A 51 -14.51 -4.00 9.24
N ALA A 52 -14.08 -5.18 9.70
CA ALA A 52 -14.66 -5.85 10.86
C ALA A 52 -14.46 -5.08 12.17
N LEU A 53 -13.35 -4.33 12.28
CA LEU A 53 -13.10 -3.42 13.42
C LEU A 53 -13.89 -2.11 13.34
N GLY A 54 -14.60 -1.86 12.24
CA GLY A 54 -15.38 -0.64 12.04
C GLY A 54 -14.53 0.61 11.81
N PHE A 55 -13.32 0.45 11.24
CA PHE A 55 -12.48 1.60 10.91
C PHE A 55 -13.00 2.35 9.68
N GLU A 56 -12.74 3.65 9.66
CA GLU A 56 -13.26 4.59 8.66
C GLU A 56 -12.26 4.81 7.52
N HIS A 57 -12.73 4.65 6.28
CA HIS A 57 -11.94 4.88 5.06
C HIS A 57 -12.59 5.95 4.21
N SER A 58 -11.90 7.07 4.01
CA SER A 58 -12.46 8.25 3.35
C SER A 58 -13.05 7.93 1.98
N VAL A 59 -12.33 7.16 1.15
CA VAL A 59 -12.80 6.79 -0.20
C VAL A 59 -13.98 5.81 -0.18
N ALA A 60 -14.06 4.93 0.83
CA ALA A 60 -15.22 4.06 0.98
C ALA A 60 -16.46 4.88 1.36
N ASN A 61 -16.28 5.87 2.22
CA ASN A 61 -17.35 6.77 2.67
C ASN A 61 -17.85 7.69 1.55
N MET A 62 -16.98 8.05 0.59
CA MET A 62 -17.38 8.75 -0.65
C MET A 62 -18.37 7.94 -1.49
N PHE A 63 -18.42 6.62 -1.33
CA PHE A 63 -19.42 5.77 -1.97
C PHE A 63 -20.62 5.52 -1.06
N PHE A 64 -20.41 5.01 0.16
CA PHE A 64 -21.49 4.55 1.02
C PHE A 64 -22.40 5.67 1.52
N ILE A 65 -21.87 6.83 1.89
CA ILE A 65 -22.69 7.92 2.45
C ILE A 65 -23.59 8.55 1.37
N PRO A 66 -23.07 8.95 0.18
CA PRO A 66 -23.94 9.42 -0.90
C PRO A 66 -24.97 8.38 -1.34
N LEU A 67 -24.57 7.10 -1.42
CA LEU A 67 -25.51 6.02 -1.73
C LEU A 67 -26.63 5.92 -0.68
N GLY A 68 -26.30 6.01 0.60
CA GLY A 68 -27.29 6.03 1.69
C GLY A 68 -28.27 7.21 1.58
N ILE A 69 -27.77 8.42 1.27
CA ILE A 69 -28.61 9.60 1.04
C ILE A 69 -29.57 9.37 -0.13
N LEU A 70 -29.10 8.78 -1.23
CA LEU A 70 -29.93 8.45 -2.40
C LEU A 70 -31.01 7.41 -2.07
N TYR A 71 -30.74 6.49 -1.15
CA TYR A 71 -31.73 5.53 -0.63
C TYR A 71 -32.62 6.09 0.49
N GLY A 72 -32.53 7.39 0.80
CA GLY A 72 -33.40 8.07 1.75
C GLY A 72 -32.89 8.14 3.18
N ALA A 73 -31.59 7.88 3.43
CA ALA A 73 -31.00 8.13 4.75
C ALA A 73 -31.07 9.62 5.11
N HIS A 74 -31.50 9.93 6.34
CA HIS A 74 -31.56 11.29 6.87
C HIS A 74 -30.18 11.82 7.28
N VAL A 75 -29.27 11.92 6.30
CA VAL A 75 -27.93 12.48 6.45
C VAL A 75 -27.80 13.72 5.57
N SER A 76 -27.45 14.86 6.17
CA SER A 76 -27.20 16.09 5.42
C SER A 76 -25.83 16.07 4.74
N TRP A 77 -25.69 16.82 3.64
CA TRP A 77 -24.39 17.05 3.00
C TRP A 77 -23.36 17.69 3.95
N TYR A 78 -23.82 18.51 4.89
CA TYR A 78 -22.95 19.07 5.93
C TYR A 78 -22.37 17.97 6.83
N GLN A 79 -23.20 17.03 7.31
CA GLN A 79 -22.74 15.90 8.10
C GLN A 79 -21.77 15.01 7.30
N PHE A 80 -22.05 14.79 6.02
CA PHE A 80 -21.12 14.04 5.17
C PHE A 80 -19.74 14.72 5.09
N PHE A 81 -19.67 16.00 4.73
CA PHE A 81 -18.38 16.65 4.50
C PHE A 81 -17.64 17.04 5.79
N MET A 82 -18.31 17.67 6.74
CA MET A 82 -17.67 18.29 7.91
C MET A 82 -17.48 17.32 9.06
N ILE A 83 -18.38 16.34 9.21
CA ILE A 83 -18.34 15.39 10.35
C ILE A 83 -17.68 14.08 9.96
N ASN A 84 -17.81 13.63 8.71
CA ASN A 84 -17.17 12.39 8.25
C ASN A 84 -15.96 12.64 7.35
N LEU A 85 -16.16 13.22 6.15
CA LEU A 85 -15.15 13.14 5.09
C LEU A 85 -13.85 13.87 5.42
N ILE A 86 -13.92 15.10 5.92
CA ILE A 86 -12.72 15.88 6.27
C ILE A 86 -11.96 15.23 7.44
N PRO A 87 -12.58 14.93 8.60
CA PRO A 87 -11.88 14.29 9.71
C PRO A 87 -11.28 12.93 9.34
N VAL A 88 -12.03 12.07 8.64
CA VAL A 88 -11.55 10.72 8.24
C VAL A 88 -10.39 10.84 7.26
N THR A 89 -10.45 11.77 6.31
CA THR A 89 -9.35 11.99 5.35
C THR A 89 -8.07 12.44 6.05
N LEU A 90 -8.17 13.40 6.99
CA LEU A 90 -7.02 13.84 7.78
C LEU A 90 -6.46 12.69 8.62
N GLY A 91 -7.33 11.90 9.26
CA GLY A 91 -6.93 10.71 10.01
C GLY A 91 -6.21 9.66 9.13
N ASN A 92 -6.73 9.38 7.94
CA ASN A 92 -6.11 8.45 6.99
C ASN A 92 -4.74 8.97 6.50
N ILE A 93 -4.59 10.27 6.22
CA ILE A 93 -3.31 10.89 5.83
C ILE A 93 -2.30 10.80 6.96
N VAL A 94 -2.68 11.19 8.18
CA VAL A 94 -1.80 11.14 9.36
C VAL A 94 -1.40 9.69 9.65
N GLY A 95 -2.36 8.75 9.65
CA GLY A 95 -2.08 7.34 9.85
C GLY A 95 -1.11 6.77 8.80
N GLY A 96 -1.35 7.04 7.51
CA GLY A 96 -0.48 6.58 6.43
C GLY A 96 0.91 7.20 6.48
N SER A 97 1.01 8.52 6.63
CA SER A 97 2.29 9.24 6.66
C SER A 97 3.12 8.92 7.90
N PHE A 98 2.50 8.82 9.07
CA PHE A 98 3.19 8.51 10.32
C PHE A 98 3.66 7.07 10.37
N PHE A 99 2.78 6.08 10.11
CA PHE A 99 3.20 4.68 10.25
C PHE A 99 4.05 4.22 9.06
N VAL A 100 3.64 4.46 7.82
CA VAL A 100 4.40 3.99 6.66
C VAL A 100 5.62 4.88 6.42
N GLY A 101 5.41 6.20 6.39
CA GLY A 101 6.50 7.15 6.11
C GLY A 101 7.62 7.07 7.15
N THR A 102 7.29 7.07 8.45
CA THR A 102 8.31 7.02 9.51
C THR A 102 9.01 5.66 9.59
N ILE A 103 8.30 4.54 9.41
CA ILE A 103 8.96 3.22 9.41
C ILE A 103 9.97 3.13 8.26
N TYR A 104 9.57 3.52 7.04
CA TYR A 104 10.51 3.56 5.92
C TYR A 104 11.67 4.51 6.22
N TRP A 105 11.39 5.70 6.73
CA TRP A 105 12.44 6.65 7.09
C TRP A 105 13.46 6.04 8.07
N ILE A 106 13.03 5.48 9.20
CA ILE A 106 13.92 4.85 10.19
C ILE A 106 14.76 3.73 9.57
N VAL A 107 14.12 2.83 8.82
CA VAL A 107 14.78 1.66 8.22
C VAL A 107 15.84 2.08 7.19
N TYR A 108 15.60 3.14 6.43
CA TYR A 108 16.48 3.57 5.34
C TYR A 108 17.48 4.68 5.75
N GLU A 109 17.16 5.53 6.73
CA GLU A 109 18.02 6.61 7.25
C GLU A 109 19.22 6.04 8.03
N TYR A 110 18.98 5.10 8.94
CA TYR A 110 20.02 4.50 9.80
C TYR A 110 21.17 3.90 8.98
N LYS A 111 20.84 3.33 7.81
CA LYS A 111 21.80 2.67 6.91
C LYS A 111 22.50 3.64 5.94
N THR A 112 22.05 4.88 5.88
CA THR A 112 22.64 5.94 5.06
C THR A 112 23.72 6.69 5.84
N GLN A 113 23.50 6.93 7.14
CA GLN A 113 24.47 7.58 8.03
C GLN A 113 25.75 6.75 8.22
N GLU A 114 25.64 5.43 8.38
CA GLU A 114 26.78 4.51 8.53
C GLU A 114 27.77 4.53 7.34
N LYS A 115 27.29 4.89 6.14
CA LYS A 115 28.12 4.98 4.93
C LYS A 115 28.78 6.33 4.71
N LEU A 116 28.28 7.39 5.33
CA LEU A 116 28.85 8.73 5.25
C LEU A 116 29.97 8.94 6.28
N SER A 117 30.08 8.03 7.27
CA SER A 117 31.12 8.01 8.30
C SER A 117 32.33 7.10 7.97
N LEU A 118 32.43 6.56 6.76
CA LEU A 118 33.55 5.78 6.23
C LEU A 118 34.15 6.47 5.00
#